data_AF-A0A4Q3A6J0-F1
#
_entry.id   AF-A0A4Q3A6J0-F1
#
_cell.length_a   1.000
_cell.length_b   1.000
_cell.length_c   1.000
_cell.angle_alpha   90.00
_cell.angle_beta   90.00
_cell.angle_gamma   90.00
#
_symmetry.space_group_name_H-M   'P 1'
#
loop_
_entity.id
_entity.type
_entity.pdbx_description
1 polymer ?
#
loop_
_entity_poly.entity_id
_entity_poly.type
_entity_poly.pdbx_seq_one_letter_code
_entity_poly.pdbx_strand_id
1 'polypeptide(L)'
;DQNAADSSMTQQVPTAYVTRTTQTDLNNPRAGGTTNFGSQFLALGLANCTGGTFTVAAGTGCRYDLTDRYRQLQPFQEKYSVNGRISVRLSDSIEAYLTGSYSRSYVRIQGLPTGIRQTQPFGSAPTLASNNPGIVLPVYICAAGTNCATAADRQLNPNNPYAAAYAADPANGAARIYYAFGDIPGGSERSNEVYRFTGGLNGTFGGDWNWRVEGVYARDELRLTQHGTINIAALMRAINTGSYNFVNPQLNSQATRDAISPDRTTPSFSQMYAVDASVTKTLFELPGGPLQVAVGGQVRHEELENNNQNAALDTYALTTASAFGKHTVSAAYFEIDAPIVKQLEASVSGRYDHYSEGFNHFSPKVGLKFTPIKELAIRGT
;
A
#
# COMPACT_ATOMS: atom_id res chain seq x y z
N ASP A 1 13.23 -27.27 -8.01
CA ASP A 1 13.16 -26.18 -6.99
C ASP A 1 12.19 -25.04 -7.37
N GLN A 2 11.47 -25.10 -8.52
CA GLN A 2 10.66 -23.97 -9.04
C GLN A 2 11.47 -22.67 -9.24
N ASN A 3 12.80 -22.75 -9.21
CA ASN A 3 13.67 -21.64 -9.52
C ASN A 3 13.86 -21.59 -11.03
N ALA A 4 13.16 -20.68 -11.69
CA ALA A 4 13.30 -20.50 -13.13
C ALA A 4 14.49 -19.60 -13.49
N ALA A 5 15.25 -19.07 -12.52
CA ALA A 5 16.28 -18.07 -12.75
C ALA A 5 17.40 -18.52 -13.70
N ASP A 6 17.63 -19.82 -13.79
CA ASP A 6 18.61 -20.49 -14.66
C ASP A 6 17.97 -21.26 -15.83
N SER A 7 16.67 -21.05 -16.08
CA SER A 7 15.96 -21.71 -17.19
C SER A 7 16.14 -21.03 -18.55
N SER A 8 16.46 -19.72 -18.58
CA SER A 8 16.71 -18.98 -19.81
C SER A 8 17.54 -17.71 -19.59
N MET A 9 18.14 -17.20 -20.67
CA MET A 9 18.89 -15.93 -20.67
C MET A 9 17.98 -14.69 -20.73
N THR A 10 16.65 -14.86 -20.71
CA THR A 10 15.67 -13.76 -20.76
C THR A 10 15.00 -13.51 -19.41
N GLN A 11 15.31 -14.32 -18.40
CA GLN A 11 14.86 -14.10 -17.03
C GLN A 11 15.50 -12.83 -16.47
N GLN A 12 14.74 -12.07 -15.69
CA GLN A 12 15.23 -10.86 -15.03
C GLN A 12 15.93 -11.28 -13.73
N VAL A 13 17.26 -11.37 -13.79
CA VAL A 13 18.12 -11.72 -12.66
C VAL A 13 19.16 -10.62 -12.41
N PRO A 14 19.86 -10.63 -11.25
CA PRO A 14 20.87 -9.61 -10.95
C PRO A 14 22.12 -9.60 -11.84
N THR A 15 22.31 -10.58 -12.71
CA THR A 15 23.29 -10.49 -13.80
C THR A 15 22.61 -9.95 -15.04
N ALA A 16 23.20 -8.92 -15.65
CA ALA A 16 22.71 -8.41 -16.91
C ALA A 16 23.04 -9.39 -18.04
N TYR A 17 22.01 -9.86 -18.74
CA TYR A 17 22.16 -10.60 -19.98
C TYR A 17 21.87 -9.68 -21.15
N VAL A 18 22.76 -9.69 -22.14
CA VAL A 18 22.64 -8.82 -23.30
C VAL A 18 22.70 -9.57 -24.61
N THR A 19 22.00 -9.05 -25.61
CA THR A 19 22.08 -9.49 -27.00
C THR A 19 22.06 -8.27 -27.90
N ARG A 20 22.75 -8.33 -29.03
CA ARG A 20 22.86 -7.21 -29.96
C ARG A 20 21.51 -6.94 -30.66
N THR A 21 21.21 -5.68 -30.91
CA THR A 21 20.04 -5.20 -31.63
C THR A 21 20.32 -3.83 -32.27
N THR A 22 19.33 -3.25 -32.95
CA THR A 22 19.39 -1.87 -33.43
C THR A 22 18.88 -0.89 -32.38
N GLN A 23 19.20 0.39 -32.54
CA GLN A 23 18.63 1.51 -31.79
C GLN A 23 18.32 2.63 -32.77
N THR A 24 17.04 2.98 -32.91
CA THR A 24 16.59 3.98 -33.90
C THR A 24 16.82 5.41 -33.45
N ASP A 25 16.75 5.67 -32.15
CA ASP A 25 17.11 6.94 -31.52
C ASP A 25 18.20 6.70 -30.47
N LEU A 26 19.41 7.18 -30.78
CA LEU A 26 20.60 7.03 -29.93
C LEU A 26 20.49 7.76 -28.59
N ASN A 27 19.52 8.67 -28.43
CA ASN A 27 19.26 9.37 -27.17
C ASN A 27 18.27 8.64 -26.26
N ASN A 28 17.56 7.63 -26.79
CA ASN A 28 16.49 6.97 -26.06
C ASN A 28 16.80 5.47 -25.90
N PRO A 29 17.20 5.03 -24.68
CA PRO A 29 17.42 3.61 -24.39
C PRO A 29 16.19 2.71 -24.62
N ARG A 30 14.98 3.24 -24.81
CA ARG A 30 13.78 2.47 -25.16
C ARG A 30 13.58 2.30 -26.67
N ALA A 31 14.36 2.97 -27.49
CA ALA A 31 14.22 2.96 -28.96
C ALA A 31 14.98 1.79 -29.63
N GLY A 32 15.09 0.65 -28.95
CA GLY A 32 15.69 -0.56 -29.52
C GLY A 32 14.83 -1.16 -30.64
N GLY A 33 15.42 -1.90 -31.58
CA GLY A 33 14.65 -2.67 -32.57
C GLY A 33 13.79 -3.76 -31.94
N THR A 34 12.85 -4.37 -32.65
CA THR A 34 12.06 -5.50 -32.09
C THR A 34 12.79 -6.84 -32.22
N THR A 35 13.84 -6.92 -33.04
CA THR A 35 14.59 -8.14 -33.33
C THR A 35 15.98 -8.14 -32.70
N ASN A 36 16.43 -9.32 -32.26
CA ASN A 36 17.81 -9.57 -31.84
C ASN A 36 18.64 -9.99 -33.04
N PHE A 37 19.91 -9.58 -33.08
CA PHE A 37 20.88 -10.13 -34.02
C PHE A 37 21.44 -11.43 -33.44
N GLY A 38 20.83 -12.55 -33.83
CA GLY A 38 21.19 -13.88 -33.37
C GLY A 38 20.38 -14.34 -32.14
N SER A 39 20.72 -15.54 -31.67
CA SER A 39 20.06 -16.23 -30.54
C SER A 39 20.94 -16.37 -29.30
N GLN A 40 22.17 -15.83 -29.35
CA GLN A 40 23.15 -15.93 -28.27
C GLN A 40 23.13 -14.68 -27.39
N PHE A 41 23.22 -14.90 -26.08
CA PHE A 41 23.26 -13.87 -25.05
C PHE A 41 24.62 -13.88 -24.36
N LEU A 42 25.12 -12.69 -24.03
CA LEU A 42 26.32 -12.49 -23.25
C LEU A 42 25.93 -12.07 -21.83
N ALA A 43 26.47 -12.74 -20.83
CA ALA A 43 26.39 -12.30 -19.45
C ALA A 43 27.45 -11.23 -19.18
N LEU A 44 27.01 -10.06 -18.72
CA LEU A 44 27.93 -9.03 -18.24
C LEU A 44 28.49 -9.44 -16.89
N GLY A 45 29.82 -9.42 -16.75
CA GLY A 45 30.45 -9.71 -15.47
C GLY A 45 30.30 -11.16 -15.01
N LEU A 46 30.37 -12.15 -15.93
CA LEU A 46 30.32 -13.57 -15.58
C LEU A 46 31.37 -13.99 -14.52
N ALA A 47 32.51 -13.28 -14.46
CA ALA A 47 33.51 -13.46 -13.41
C ALA A 47 33.00 -13.13 -11.98
N ASN A 48 31.90 -12.39 -11.87
CA ASN A 48 31.27 -11.99 -10.61
C ASN A 48 30.23 -13.02 -10.12
N CYS A 49 30.04 -14.15 -10.81
CA CYS A 49 29.06 -15.17 -10.42
C CYS A 49 29.50 -15.93 -9.15
N THR A 50 29.13 -15.42 -7.97
CA THR A 50 29.47 -16.04 -6.68
C THR A 50 28.80 -17.40 -6.45
N GLY A 51 27.65 -17.65 -7.08
CA GLY A 51 26.92 -18.93 -7.01
C GLY A 51 27.30 -19.95 -8.10
N GLY A 52 28.36 -19.67 -8.88
CA GLY A 52 28.71 -20.45 -10.06
C GLY A 52 27.85 -20.10 -11.29
N THR A 53 28.08 -20.82 -12.38
CA THR A 53 27.46 -20.57 -13.69
C THR A 53 26.54 -21.71 -14.14
N PHE A 54 25.60 -21.39 -15.03
CA PHE A 54 24.80 -22.35 -15.77
C PHE A 54 24.91 -22.08 -17.26
N THR A 55 24.66 -23.09 -18.09
CA THR A 55 24.70 -22.96 -19.55
C THR A 55 23.43 -23.52 -20.15
N VAL A 56 22.85 -22.76 -21.07
CA VAL A 56 21.75 -23.15 -21.95
C VAL A 56 22.19 -22.95 -23.40
N ALA A 57 21.42 -23.44 -24.37
CA ALA A 57 21.75 -23.29 -25.80
C ALA A 57 21.97 -21.82 -26.23
N ALA A 58 21.33 -20.88 -25.54
CA ALA A 58 21.38 -19.46 -25.82
C ALA A 58 22.54 -18.72 -25.10
N GLY A 59 23.30 -19.35 -24.21
CA GLY A 59 24.40 -18.69 -23.51
C GLY A 59 24.72 -19.26 -22.13
N THR A 60 25.68 -18.62 -21.44
CA THR A 60 26.08 -18.95 -20.06
C THR A 60 25.76 -17.78 -19.14
N GLY A 61 25.16 -18.05 -17.98
CA GLY A 61 24.76 -17.05 -16.98
C GLY A 61 25.14 -17.41 -15.56
N CYS A 62 24.82 -16.55 -14.59
CA CYS A 62 25.06 -16.82 -13.17
C CYS A 62 23.89 -17.59 -12.56
N ARG A 63 24.18 -18.58 -11.71
CA ARG A 63 23.16 -19.24 -10.89
C ARG A 63 22.71 -18.30 -9.77
N TYR A 64 21.41 -18.18 -9.60
CA TYR A 64 20.79 -17.44 -8.50
C TYR A 64 19.73 -18.31 -7.84
N ASP A 65 19.71 -18.37 -6.52
CA ASP A 65 18.51 -18.69 -5.77
C ASP A 65 17.88 -17.36 -5.31
N LEU A 66 16.94 -16.85 -6.10
CA LEU A 66 16.25 -15.59 -5.77
C LEU A 66 15.31 -15.75 -4.58
N THR A 67 14.85 -16.98 -4.30
CA THR A 67 14.01 -17.26 -3.14
C THR A 67 14.86 -17.13 -1.88
N ASP A 68 15.98 -17.82 -1.81
CA ASP A 68 16.90 -17.76 -0.67
C ASP A 68 17.45 -16.34 -0.42
N ARG A 69 17.76 -15.59 -1.49
CA ARG A 69 18.36 -14.25 -1.35
C ARG A 69 17.40 -13.14 -0.95
N TYR A 70 16.13 -13.21 -1.34
CA TYR A 70 15.23 -12.05 -1.27
C TYR A 70 13.84 -12.36 -0.69
N ARG A 71 13.45 -13.63 -0.58
CA ARG A 71 12.20 -13.96 0.12
C ARG A 71 12.45 -14.03 1.61
N GLN A 72 11.51 -13.47 2.34
CA GLN A 72 11.43 -13.61 3.79
C GLN A 72 10.24 -14.50 4.13
N LEU A 73 10.42 -15.39 5.12
CA LEU A 73 9.31 -16.21 5.63
C LEU A 73 8.36 -15.38 6.49
N GLN A 74 8.91 -14.46 7.31
CA GLN A 74 8.16 -13.58 8.18
C GLN A 74 8.71 -12.15 8.08
N PRO A 75 7.86 -11.15 7.80
CA PRO A 75 8.25 -9.75 7.91
C PRO A 75 8.66 -9.37 9.33
N PHE A 76 9.65 -8.48 9.45
CA PHE A 76 9.94 -7.81 10.71
C PHE A 76 8.72 -7.00 11.16
N GLN A 77 8.35 -7.13 12.43
CA GLN A 77 7.18 -6.47 12.99
C GLN A 77 7.49 -5.94 14.39
N GLU A 78 7.11 -4.69 14.64
CA GLU A 78 7.12 -4.07 15.95
C GLU A 78 5.72 -3.56 16.27
N LYS A 79 5.19 -3.92 17.43
CA LYS A 79 3.86 -3.51 17.87
C LYS A 79 3.90 -3.10 19.33
N TYR A 80 3.33 -1.95 19.62
CA TYR A 80 3.11 -1.49 20.99
C TYR A 80 1.75 -0.83 21.11
N SER A 81 1.13 -1.00 22.27
CA SER A 81 -0.12 -0.35 22.60
C SER A 81 -0.14 0.06 24.05
N VAL A 82 -0.77 1.20 24.32
CA VAL A 82 -0.99 1.73 25.66
C VAL A 82 -2.46 2.11 25.75
N ASN A 83 -3.11 1.69 26.82
CA ASN A 83 -4.51 1.97 27.09
C ASN A 83 -4.62 2.48 28.52
N GLY A 84 -5.45 3.49 28.74
CA GLY A 84 -5.72 4.06 30.06
C GLY A 84 -7.19 4.40 30.20
N ARG A 85 -7.70 4.30 31.43
CA ARG A 85 -9.07 4.72 31.79
C ARG A 85 -9.05 5.42 33.14
N ILE A 86 -9.81 6.49 33.24
CA ILE A 86 -10.10 7.22 34.47
C ILE A 86 -11.62 7.31 34.59
N SER A 87 -12.15 7.01 35.79
CA SER A 87 -13.55 7.19 36.15
C SER A 87 -13.61 8.02 37.43
N VAL A 88 -14.50 9.00 37.49
CA VAL A 88 -14.69 9.89 38.63
C VAL A 88 -16.19 10.05 38.90
N ARG A 89 -16.59 9.87 40.15
CA ARG A 89 -17.93 10.24 40.61
C ARG A 89 -17.94 11.74 40.92
N LEU A 90 -18.71 12.52 40.15
CA LEU A 90 -18.82 13.98 40.31
C LEU A 90 -19.84 14.36 41.39
N SER A 91 -20.86 13.53 41.57
CA SER A 91 -21.88 13.63 42.63
C SER A 91 -22.49 12.25 42.89
N ASP A 92 -23.43 12.14 43.84
CA ASP A 92 -24.15 10.87 44.09
C ASP A 92 -24.92 10.34 42.87
N SER A 93 -25.23 11.21 41.90
CA SER A 93 -26.03 10.87 40.72
C SER A 93 -25.30 11.05 39.39
N ILE A 94 -24.01 11.44 39.37
CA ILE A 94 -23.26 11.70 38.14
C ILE A 94 -21.88 11.04 38.21
N GLU A 95 -21.56 10.24 37.19
CA GLU A 95 -20.24 9.69 36.94
C GLU A 95 -19.70 10.22 35.61
N ALA A 96 -18.39 10.48 35.59
CA ALA A 96 -17.63 10.85 34.41
C ALA A 96 -16.58 9.78 34.16
N TYR A 97 -16.28 9.53 32.88
CA TYR A 97 -15.14 8.69 32.52
C TYR A 97 -14.41 9.23 31.30
N LEU A 98 -13.13 8.88 31.21
CA LEU A 98 -12.25 9.12 30.06
C LEU A 98 -11.44 7.86 29.82
N THR A 99 -11.42 7.38 28.58
CA THR A 99 -10.57 6.28 28.10
C THR A 99 -9.73 6.78 26.94
N GLY A 100 -8.44 6.44 26.95
CA GLY A 100 -7.52 6.73 25.85
C GLY A 100 -6.75 5.48 25.48
N SER A 101 -6.56 5.26 24.18
CA SER A 101 -5.67 4.23 23.67
C SER A 101 -4.84 4.75 22.53
N TYR A 102 -3.59 4.33 22.50
CA TYR A 102 -2.69 4.51 21.38
C TYR A 102 -2.10 3.15 21.01
N SER A 103 -2.00 2.87 19.72
CA SER A 103 -1.30 1.69 19.24
C SER A 103 -0.52 2.01 17.99
N ARG A 104 0.67 1.43 17.87
CA ARG A 104 1.51 1.49 16.68
C ARG A 104 1.84 0.10 16.22
N SER A 105 1.71 -0.11 14.92
CA SER A 105 2.20 -1.29 14.23
C SER A 105 3.17 -0.86 13.12
N TYR A 106 4.40 -1.32 13.19
CA TYR A 106 5.41 -1.16 12.14
C TYR A 106 5.73 -2.52 11.53
N VAL A 107 5.78 -2.57 10.20
CA VAL A 107 6.12 -3.78 9.44
C VAL A 107 7.11 -3.42 8.34
N ARG A 108 8.23 -4.14 8.29
CA ARG A 108 9.18 -4.06 7.17
C ARG A 108 9.11 -5.35 6.36
N ILE A 109 8.87 -5.20 5.06
CA ILE A 109 8.71 -6.29 4.11
C ILE A 109 9.82 -6.20 3.07
N GLN A 110 10.67 -7.22 3.00
CA GLN A 110 11.62 -7.39 1.90
C GLN A 110 10.91 -7.86 0.64
N GLY A 111 11.31 -7.31 -0.50
CA GLY A 111 10.79 -7.64 -1.83
C GLY A 111 11.88 -8.18 -2.75
N LEU A 112 11.44 -8.85 -3.81
CA LEU A 112 12.33 -9.23 -4.92
C LEU A 112 12.87 -7.97 -5.62
N PRO A 113 14.08 -8.03 -6.21
CA PRO A 113 14.60 -6.95 -7.03
C PRO A 113 13.67 -6.61 -8.19
N THR A 114 13.50 -5.32 -8.47
CA THR A 114 12.71 -4.88 -9.60
C THR A 114 13.42 -5.22 -10.90
N GLY A 115 12.67 -5.78 -11.85
CA GLY A 115 13.16 -6.02 -13.21
C GLY A 115 13.27 -4.73 -14.03
N ILE A 116 14.28 -4.61 -14.91
CA ILE A 116 14.45 -3.47 -15.81
C ILE A 116 13.34 -3.36 -16.88
N ARG A 117 12.71 -4.49 -17.22
CA ARG A 117 11.62 -4.56 -18.20
C ARG A 117 10.27 -4.56 -17.48
N GLN A 118 9.55 -3.46 -17.59
CA GLN A 118 8.31 -3.14 -16.90
C GLN A 118 7.28 -2.62 -17.90
N THR A 119 6.00 -2.84 -17.60
CA THR A 119 4.92 -2.08 -18.24
C THR A 119 4.99 -0.62 -17.79
N GLN A 120 4.40 0.28 -18.56
CA GLN A 120 4.23 1.67 -18.17
C GLN A 120 3.41 1.78 -16.86
N PRO A 121 3.61 2.83 -16.06
CA PRO A 121 2.72 3.15 -14.94
C PRO A 121 1.25 3.22 -15.38
N PHE A 122 0.33 2.75 -14.53
CA PHE A 122 -1.10 2.78 -14.85
C PHE A 122 -1.56 4.23 -15.12
N GLY A 123 -2.34 4.44 -16.18
CA GLY A 123 -2.77 5.78 -16.59
C GLY A 123 -1.73 6.62 -17.35
N SER A 124 -0.51 6.12 -17.55
CA SER A 124 0.54 6.81 -18.32
C SER A 124 0.61 6.38 -19.79
N ALA A 125 1.39 7.12 -20.59
CA ALA A 125 1.57 6.81 -22.01
C ALA A 125 2.29 5.45 -22.21
N PRO A 126 1.82 4.57 -23.13
CA PRO A 126 2.47 3.30 -23.43
C PRO A 126 3.94 3.40 -23.85
N THR A 127 4.34 4.55 -24.41
CA THR A 127 5.74 4.86 -24.77
C THR A 127 6.68 4.90 -23.57
N LEU A 128 6.14 4.92 -22.34
CA LEU A 128 6.94 4.85 -21.13
C LEU A 128 7.32 3.42 -20.73
N ALA A 129 6.71 2.39 -21.32
CA ALA A 129 7.04 1.00 -21.03
C ALA A 129 8.50 0.67 -21.37
N SER A 130 9.11 -0.22 -20.59
CA SER A 130 10.47 -0.72 -20.81
C SER A 130 10.50 -2.21 -21.18
N ASN A 131 9.35 -2.87 -21.25
CA ASN A 131 9.24 -4.27 -21.65
C ASN A 131 9.07 -4.47 -23.16
N ASN A 132 8.60 -3.48 -23.92
CA ASN A 132 8.38 -3.59 -25.36
C ASN A 132 8.90 -2.34 -26.10
N PRO A 133 9.96 -2.43 -26.93
CA PRO A 133 10.73 -3.65 -27.27
C PRO A 133 11.78 -4.06 -26.22
N GLY A 134 11.93 -3.29 -25.14
CA GLY A 134 12.97 -3.50 -24.14
C GLY A 134 13.80 -2.24 -23.89
N ILE A 135 14.78 -2.36 -22.99
CA ILE A 135 15.85 -1.37 -22.83
C ILE A 135 17.07 -1.84 -23.62
N VAL A 136 17.77 -0.89 -24.23
CA VAL A 136 19.08 -1.10 -24.85
C VAL A 136 20.14 -0.22 -24.20
N LEU A 137 21.35 -0.74 -24.11
CA LEU A 137 22.54 0.01 -23.73
C LEU A 137 23.18 0.58 -25.01
N PRO A 138 23.38 1.90 -25.12
CA PRO A 138 23.91 2.53 -26.33
C PRO A 138 25.40 2.20 -26.52
N VAL A 139 25.92 2.41 -27.73
CA VAL A 139 27.36 2.27 -28.04
C VAL A 139 28.19 3.35 -27.36
N TYR A 140 27.71 4.60 -27.38
CA TYR A 140 28.38 5.74 -26.78
C TYR A 140 27.61 6.26 -25.57
N ILE A 141 28.37 6.70 -24.58
CA ILE A 141 27.91 7.46 -23.40
C ILE A 141 28.69 8.78 -23.34
N CYS A 142 28.16 9.75 -22.61
CA CYS A 142 28.76 11.08 -22.42
C CYS A 142 28.19 11.73 -21.16
N ALA A 143 28.84 12.76 -20.62
CA ALA A 143 28.41 13.40 -19.37
C ALA A 143 26.99 13.99 -19.47
N ALA A 144 26.62 14.53 -20.63
CA ALA A 144 25.28 15.09 -20.86
C ALA A 144 24.19 14.01 -21.00
N GLY A 145 24.56 12.76 -21.35
CA GLY A 145 23.60 11.69 -21.63
C GLY A 145 22.70 11.93 -22.84
N THR A 146 23.07 12.88 -23.71
CA THR A 146 22.36 13.25 -24.94
C THR A 146 23.36 13.56 -26.05
N ASN A 147 23.05 13.16 -27.26
CA ASN A 147 23.86 13.27 -28.47
C ASN A 147 25.29 12.70 -28.30
N CYS A 148 25.43 11.65 -27.48
CA CYS A 148 26.73 11.07 -27.15
C CYS A 148 27.46 10.47 -28.36
N ALA A 149 26.78 10.21 -29.48
CA ALA A 149 27.44 9.78 -30.71
C ALA A 149 28.36 10.86 -31.31
N THR A 150 28.09 12.14 -31.08
CA THR A 150 28.86 13.28 -31.61
C THR A 150 29.49 14.16 -30.54
N ALA A 151 29.26 13.85 -29.26
CA ALA A 151 29.81 14.60 -28.13
C ALA A 151 31.35 14.55 -28.08
N ALA A 152 31.97 15.65 -27.67
CA ALA A 152 33.43 15.75 -27.57
C ALA A 152 34.01 14.85 -26.47
N ASP A 153 33.26 14.64 -25.40
CA ASP A 153 33.59 13.79 -24.25
C ASP A 153 33.08 12.34 -24.39
N ARG A 154 32.62 11.94 -25.59
CA ARG A 154 32.04 10.61 -25.80
C ARG A 154 33.01 9.50 -25.42
N GLN A 155 32.47 8.44 -24.83
CA GLN A 155 33.21 7.23 -24.49
C GLN A 155 32.42 5.99 -24.95
N LEU A 156 33.13 4.91 -25.28
CA LEU A 156 32.47 3.62 -25.51
C LEU A 156 31.85 3.14 -24.20
N ASN A 157 30.60 2.69 -24.27
CA ASN A 157 29.87 2.25 -23.10
C ASN A 157 30.43 0.92 -22.57
N PRO A 158 31.04 0.88 -21.37
CA PRO A 158 31.60 -0.36 -20.82
C PRO A 158 30.53 -1.40 -20.48
N ASN A 159 29.25 -1.00 -20.37
CA ASN A 159 28.14 -1.92 -20.18
C ASN A 159 27.67 -2.57 -21.49
N ASN A 160 28.15 -2.11 -22.65
CA ASN A 160 27.78 -2.67 -23.96
C ASN A 160 28.98 -3.41 -24.58
N PRO A 161 28.98 -4.76 -24.59
CA PRO A 161 30.09 -5.54 -25.13
C PRO A 161 30.26 -5.43 -26.66
N TYR A 162 29.26 -4.88 -27.37
CA TYR A 162 29.33 -4.64 -28.81
C TYR A 162 29.85 -3.24 -29.15
N ALA A 163 30.03 -2.36 -28.17
CA ALA A 163 30.33 -0.95 -28.41
C ALA A 163 31.58 -0.73 -29.28
N ALA A 164 32.68 -1.44 -28.98
CA ALA A 164 33.92 -1.28 -29.73
C ALA A 164 33.79 -1.73 -31.20
N ALA A 165 33.15 -2.87 -31.45
CA ALA A 165 32.98 -3.43 -32.80
C ALA A 165 32.06 -2.57 -33.68
N TYR A 166 31.12 -1.84 -33.08
CA TYR A 166 30.12 -1.02 -33.77
C TYR A 166 30.32 0.48 -33.52
N ALA A 167 31.52 0.90 -33.14
CA ALA A 167 31.85 2.31 -32.90
C ALA A 167 31.58 3.20 -34.13
N ALA A 168 31.75 2.66 -35.34
CA ALA A 168 31.48 3.35 -36.61
C ALA A 168 30.01 3.28 -37.05
N ASP A 169 29.20 2.41 -36.45
CA ASP A 169 27.78 2.21 -36.77
C ASP A 169 26.96 2.00 -35.48
N PRO A 170 26.83 3.05 -34.64
CA PRO A 170 26.22 2.94 -33.32
C PRO A 170 24.74 2.54 -33.36
N ALA A 171 24.01 2.87 -34.43
CA ALA A 171 22.60 2.50 -34.61
C ALA A 171 22.39 0.99 -34.70
N ASN A 172 23.42 0.24 -35.11
CA ASN A 172 23.38 -1.22 -35.18
C ASN A 172 24.20 -1.90 -34.08
N GLY A 173 24.73 -1.16 -33.11
CA GLY A 173 25.62 -1.68 -32.06
C GLY A 173 25.00 -1.76 -30.66
N ALA A 174 23.70 -1.51 -30.52
CA ALA A 174 23.05 -1.46 -29.21
C ALA A 174 22.90 -2.84 -28.57
N ALA A 175 22.99 -2.90 -27.24
CA ALA A 175 22.85 -4.13 -26.47
C ALA A 175 21.50 -4.16 -25.74
N ARG A 176 20.55 -4.99 -26.16
CA ARG A 176 19.30 -5.22 -25.42
C ARG A 176 19.61 -5.90 -24.10
N ILE A 177 19.13 -5.34 -22.99
CA ILE A 177 19.43 -5.82 -21.64
C ILE A 177 18.22 -6.50 -20.98
N TYR A 178 18.50 -7.61 -20.30
CA TYR A 178 17.63 -8.32 -19.38
C TYR A 178 18.31 -8.32 -18.02
N TYR A 179 17.67 -7.72 -17.01
CA TYR A 179 18.33 -7.41 -15.74
C TYR A 179 17.28 -7.18 -14.63
N ALA A 180 17.64 -7.50 -13.39
CA ALA A 180 16.93 -7.07 -12.20
C ALA A 180 17.91 -6.35 -11.25
N PHE A 181 17.46 -5.26 -10.62
CA PHE A 181 18.29 -4.37 -9.79
C PHE A 181 18.64 -5.00 -8.42
N GLY A 182 19.40 -6.10 -8.40
CA GLY A 182 19.69 -6.87 -7.18
C GLY A 182 20.61 -6.18 -6.17
N ASP A 183 21.26 -5.08 -6.54
CA ASP A 183 22.00 -4.19 -5.64
C ASP A 183 21.11 -3.14 -4.96
N ILE A 184 19.82 -3.05 -5.34
CA ILE A 184 18.85 -2.14 -4.75
C ILE A 184 17.86 -2.96 -3.92
N PRO A 185 17.79 -2.73 -2.59
CA PRO A 185 16.80 -3.38 -1.75
C PRO A 185 15.38 -3.05 -2.21
N GLY A 186 14.61 -4.08 -2.56
CA GLY A 186 13.19 -3.97 -2.85
C GLY A 186 12.34 -4.20 -1.59
N GLY A 187 11.10 -3.73 -1.62
CA GLY A 187 10.13 -4.01 -0.57
C GLY A 187 9.37 -2.78 -0.10
N SER A 188 8.81 -2.86 1.11
CA SER A 188 8.04 -1.77 1.68
C SER A 188 8.16 -1.70 3.20
N GLU A 189 8.08 -0.51 3.75
CA GLU A 189 7.84 -0.26 5.17
C GLU A 189 6.43 0.29 5.37
N ARG A 190 5.73 -0.23 6.38
CA ARG A 190 4.35 0.16 6.71
C ARG A 190 4.28 0.51 8.18
N SER A 191 3.94 1.75 8.50
CA SER A 191 3.61 2.14 9.87
C SER A 191 2.15 2.54 9.95
N ASN A 192 1.46 2.02 10.96
CA ASN A 192 0.09 2.37 11.26
C ASN A 192 -0.02 2.84 12.71
N GLU A 193 -0.50 4.05 12.93
CA GLU A 193 -0.68 4.66 14.25
C GLU A 193 -2.15 4.93 14.49
N VAL A 194 -2.70 4.35 15.57
CA VAL A 194 -4.11 4.46 15.91
C VAL A 194 -4.25 5.17 17.25
N TYR A 195 -4.99 6.27 17.25
CA TYR A 195 -5.36 7.04 18.43
C TYR A 195 -6.87 6.87 18.64
N ARG A 196 -7.30 6.57 19.86
CA ARG A 196 -8.72 6.56 20.21
C ARG A 196 -8.93 7.14 21.60
N PHE A 197 -9.82 8.10 21.69
CA PHE A 197 -10.26 8.71 22.95
C PHE A 197 -11.77 8.60 23.04
N THR A 198 -12.28 8.11 24.17
CA THR A 198 -13.69 8.13 24.49
C THR A 198 -13.90 8.76 25.84
N GLY A 199 -14.91 9.61 25.96
CA GLY A 199 -15.26 10.23 27.22
C GLY A 199 -16.75 10.39 27.32
N GLY A 200 -17.27 10.36 28.54
CA GLY A 200 -18.70 10.50 28.73
C GLY A 200 -19.09 10.85 30.14
N LEU A 201 -20.32 11.30 30.24
CA LEU A 201 -21.05 11.57 31.47
C LEU A 201 -22.28 10.70 31.48
N ASN A 202 -22.56 10.07 32.61
CA ASN A 202 -23.81 9.37 32.85
C ASN A 202 -24.34 9.72 34.22
N GLY A 203 -25.66 9.74 34.35
CA GLY A 203 -26.26 10.07 35.62
C GLY A 203 -27.75 9.83 35.69
N THR A 204 -28.31 10.18 36.83
CA THR A 204 -29.74 10.06 37.12
C THR A 204 -30.33 11.39 37.58
N PHE A 205 -31.62 11.59 37.28
CA PHE A 205 -32.40 12.69 37.85
C PHE A 205 -33.84 12.26 38.09
N GLY A 206 -34.52 12.86 39.06
CA GLY A 206 -35.96 12.60 39.30
C GLY A 206 -36.32 11.13 39.55
N GLY A 207 -35.43 10.35 40.18
CA GLY A 207 -35.62 8.95 40.57
C GLY A 207 -35.50 7.94 39.43
N ASP A 208 -36.28 8.12 38.37
CA ASP A 208 -36.48 7.10 37.33
C ASP A 208 -35.91 7.48 35.97
N TRP A 209 -35.21 8.62 35.87
CA TRP A 209 -34.54 9.03 34.65
C TRP A 209 -33.05 8.74 34.71
N ASN A 210 -32.55 8.10 33.66
CA ASN A 210 -31.13 7.91 33.41
C ASN A 210 -30.77 8.69 32.14
N TRP A 211 -29.59 9.30 32.12
CA TRP A 211 -29.09 9.98 30.93
C TRP A 211 -27.63 9.66 30.71
N ARG A 212 -27.21 9.76 29.46
CA ARG A 212 -25.83 9.55 29.03
C ARG A 212 -25.48 10.53 27.92
N VAL A 213 -24.27 11.08 27.96
CA VAL A 213 -23.66 11.84 26.88
C VAL A 213 -22.25 11.30 26.68
N GLU A 214 -21.90 10.93 25.46
CA GLU A 214 -20.61 10.35 25.12
C GLU A 214 -20.01 10.99 23.88
N GLY A 215 -18.70 11.16 23.91
CA GLY A 215 -17.89 11.53 22.76
C GLY A 215 -16.86 10.46 22.45
N VAL A 216 -16.60 10.25 21.16
CA VAL A 216 -15.47 9.46 20.68
C VAL A 216 -14.71 10.25 19.62
N TYR A 217 -13.39 10.16 19.67
CA TYR A 217 -12.49 10.50 18.58
C TYR A 217 -11.62 9.28 18.30
N ALA A 218 -11.49 8.91 17.03
CA ALA A 218 -10.61 7.85 16.57
C ALA A 218 -9.91 8.29 15.29
N ARG A 219 -8.61 8.06 15.20
CA ARG A 219 -7.81 8.35 14.01
C ARG A 219 -6.77 7.27 13.78
N ASP A 220 -6.66 6.86 12.54
CA ASP A 220 -5.69 5.93 11.98
C ASP A 220 -4.78 6.71 11.02
N GLU A 221 -3.47 6.64 11.23
CA GLU A 221 -2.46 7.23 10.35
C GLU A 221 -1.59 6.15 9.76
N LEU A 222 -1.73 5.95 8.45
CA LEU A 222 -0.98 4.99 7.68
C LEU A 222 0.13 5.72 6.91
N ARG A 223 1.36 5.21 7.02
CA ARG A 223 2.48 5.63 6.18
C ARG A 223 3.09 4.40 5.51
N LEU A 224 3.09 4.41 4.18
CA LEU A 224 3.65 3.35 3.35
C LEU A 224 4.85 3.89 2.59
N THR A 225 6.05 3.36 2.85
CA THR A 225 7.26 3.65 2.07
C THR A 225 7.57 2.46 1.16
N GLN A 226 7.72 2.71 -0.14
CA GLN A 226 8.11 1.73 -1.15
C GLN A 226 9.60 1.90 -1.48
N HIS A 227 10.31 0.78 -1.56
CA HIS A 227 11.74 0.69 -1.88
C HIS A 227 11.96 -0.09 -3.18
N GLY A 228 13.06 0.20 -3.87
CA GLY A 228 13.49 -0.57 -5.04
C GLY A 228 12.63 -0.36 -6.30
N THR A 229 11.73 0.63 -6.30
CA THR A 229 10.97 1.02 -7.50
C THR A 229 11.79 1.97 -8.37
N ILE A 230 11.72 1.81 -9.68
CA ILE A 230 12.67 2.46 -10.60
C ILE A 230 12.04 3.69 -11.26
N ASN A 231 12.67 4.85 -11.07
CA ASN A 231 12.30 6.09 -11.74
C ASN A 231 12.73 6.04 -13.21
N ILE A 232 11.78 6.35 -14.10
CA ILE A 232 11.92 6.17 -15.54
C ILE A 232 12.99 7.10 -16.10
N ALA A 233 12.90 8.40 -15.80
CA ALA A 233 13.81 9.41 -16.35
C ALA A 233 15.23 9.23 -15.79
N ALA A 234 15.35 8.92 -14.50
CA ALA A 234 16.64 8.65 -13.87
C ALA A 234 17.31 7.40 -14.46
N LEU A 235 16.57 6.33 -14.73
CA LEU A 235 17.11 5.15 -15.40
C LEU A 235 17.63 5.49 -16.81
N MET A 236 16.85 6.22 -17.62
CA MET A 236 17.31 6.61 -18.96
C MET A 236 18.60 7.43 -18.89
N ARG A 237 18.67 8.40 -17.96
CA ARG A 237 19.88 9.20 -17.74
C ARG A 237 21.05 8.32 -17.29
N ALA A 238 20.83 7.40 -16.37
CA ALA A 238 21.88 6.53 -15.86
C ALA A 238 22.50 5.65 -16.96
N ILE A 239 21.68 5.16 -17.89
CA ILE A 239 22.13 4.40 -19.05
C ILE A 239 22.94 5.26 -20.02
N ASN A 240 22.42 6.43 -20.42
CA ASN A 240 23.10 7.28 -21.41
C ASN A 240 24.37 7.96 -20.89
N THR A 241 24.47 8.16 -19.57
CA THR A 241 25.69 8.67 -18.93
C THR A 241 26.67 7.57 -18.54
N GLY A 242 26.23 6.31 -18.56
CA GLY A 242 27.00 5.17 -18.06
C GLY A 242 27.25 5.20 -16.54
N SER A 243 26.52 6.02 -15.80
CA SER A 243 26.72 6.21 -14.35
C SER A 243 26.28 5.02 -13.50
N TYR A 244 25.45 4.12 -14.06
CA TYR A 244 25.11 2.84 -13.44
C TYR A 244 25.89 1.70 -14.08
N ASN A 245 26.56 0.90 -13.26
CA ASN A 245 27.38 -0.24 -13.66
C ASN A 245 26.54 -1.52 -13.68
N PHE A 246 26.18 -2.00 -14.87
CA PHE A 246 25.47 -3.26 -15.08
C PHE A 246 26.41 -4.48 -15.12
N VAL A 247 27.73 -4.26 -15.28
CA VAL A 247 28.74 -5.34 -15.28
C VAL A 247 29.04 -5.81 -13.86
N ASN A 248 29.12 -4.88 -12.91
CA ASN A 248 29.28 -5.17 -11.48
C ASN A 248 28.42 -4.21 -10.63
N PRO A 249 27.12 -4.49 -10.46
CA PRO A 249 26.20 -3.60 -9.76
C PRO A 249 26.57 -3.31 -8.30
N GLN A 250 27.30 -4.21 -7.64
CA GLN A 250 27.75 -4.01 -6.26
C GLN A 250 28.72 -2.83 -6.11
N LEU A 251 29.38 -2.40 -7.20
CA LEU A 251 30.26 -1.23 -7.23
C LEU A 251 29.51 0.10 -7.44
N ASN A 252 28.20 0.09 -7.68
CA ASN A 252 27.44 1.33 -7.74
C ASN A 252 27.51 2.05 -6.38
N SER A 253 27.62 3.38 -6.43
CA SER A 253 27.52 4.20 -5.21
C SER A 253 26.08 4.20 -4.70
N GLN A 254 25.88 4.49 -3.41
CA GLN A 254 24.53 4.66 -2.87
C GLN A 254 23.78 5.82 -3.56
N ALA A 255 24.47 6.93 -3.86
CA ALA A 255 23.89 8.06 -4.57
C ALA A 255 23.37 7.67 -5.97
N THR A 256 24.09 6.79 -6.69
CA THR A 256 23.63 6.25 -7.98
C THR A 256 22.36 5.43 -7.82
N ARG A 257 22.30 4.56 -6.79
CA ARG A 257 21.12 3.72 -6.48
C ARG A 257 19.92 4.59 -6.10
N ASP A 258 20.10 5.55 -5.20
CA ASP A 258 19.04 6.45 -4.73
C ASP A 258 18.52 7.36 -5.85
N ALA A 259 19.39 7.75 -6.79
CA ALA A 259 18.98 8.55 -7.94
C ALA A 259 18.02 7.80 -8.87
N ILE A 260 18.25 6.49 -9.09
CA ILE A 260 17.39 5.68 -9.96
C ILE A 260 16.21 5.04 -9.23
N SER A 261 16.31 4.85 -7.91
CA SER A 261 15.30 4.22 -7.09
C SER A 261 15.06 4.98 -5.78
N PRO A 262 14.57 6.22 -5.86
CA PRO A 262 14.25 6.98 -4.67
C PRO A 262 13.08 6.34 -3.91
N ASP A 263 13.17 6.32 -2.59
CA ASP A 263 12.07 5.87 -1.73
C ASP A 263 10.81 6.72 -1.96
N ARG A 264 9.65 6.04 -2.01
CA ARG A 264 8.35 6.72 -2.13
C ARG A 264 7.51 6.47 -0.89
N THR A 265 7.40 7.50 -0.06
CA THR A 265 6.50 7.53 1.10
C THR A 265 5.14 8.12 0.71
N THR A 266 4.07 7.42 1.09
CA THR A 266 2.68 7.87 0.92
C THR A 266 1.96 7.87 2.28
N PRO A 267 1.61 9.06 2.81
CA PRO A 267 0.76 9.18 3.98
C PRO A 267 -0.72 9.03 3.61
N SER A 268 -1.49 8.39 4.47
CA SER A 268 -2.95 8.19 4.36
C SER A 268 -3.55 8.19 5.76
N PHE A 269 -4.84 8.51 5.91
CA PHE A 269 -5.51 8.44 7.20
C PHE A 269 -6.99 8.08 7.10
N SER A 270 -7.54 7.56 8.19
CA SER A 270 -8.99 7.50 8.43
C SER A 270 -9.29 8.10 9.79
N GLN A 271 -10.35 8.90 9.89
CA GLN A 271 -10.75 9.51 11.15
C GLN A 271 -12.26 9.51 11.35
N MET A 272 -12.66 9.44 12.61
CA MET A 272 -14.03 9.54 13.05
C MET A 272 -14.09 10.33 14.35
N TYR A 273 -15.08 11.19 14.46
CA TYR A 273 -15.55 11.66 15.75
C TYR A 273 -17.06 11.60 15.82
N ALA A 274 -17.59 11.23 16.99
CA ALA A 274 -19.01 11.15 17.21
C ALA A 274 -19.37 11.65 18.61
N VAL A 275 -20.56 12.22 18.70
CA VAL A 275 -21.23 12.53 19.97
C VAL A 275 -22.57 11.82 19.97
N ASP A 276 -22.88 11.12 21.06
CA ASP A 276 -24.14 10.45 21.30
C ASP A 276 -24.72 10.93 22.63
N ALA A 277 -26.03 11.18 22.65
CA ALA A 277 -26.75 11.53 23.86
C ALA A 277 -28.06 10.74 23.93
N SER A 278 -28.35 10.19 25.10
CA SER A 278 -29.57 9.42 25.34
C SER A 278 -30.16 9.66 26.72
N VAL A 279 -31.47 9.49 26.79
CA VAL A 279 -32.25 9.52 28.02
C VAL A 279 -33.13 8.27 28.06
N THR A 280 -33.12 7.58 29.20
CA THR A 280 -33.92 6.40 29.46
C THR A 280 -34.81 6.64 30.68
N LYS A 281 -36.03 6.12 30.65
CA LYS A 281 -36.98 6.22 31.76
C LYS A 281 -37.80 4.96 31.93
N THR A 282 -38.05 4.58 33.18
CA THR A 282 -39.16 3.69 33.53
C THR A 282 -40.47 4.48 33.52
N LEU A 283 -41.46 4.08 32.72
CA LEU A 283 -42.74 4.78 32.64
C LEU A 283 -43.73 4.33 33.71
N PHE A 284 -43.99 3.02 33.79
CA PHE A 284 -44.90 2.40 34.76
C PHE A 284 -44.66 0.89 34.82
N GLU A 285 -45.22 0.26 35.84
CA GLU A 285 -45.16 -1.19 36.03
C GLU A 285 -46.16 -1.92 35.12
N LEU A 286 -45.67 -2.95 34.44
CA LEU A 286 -46.48 -3.97 33.80
C LEU A 286 -46.46 -5.26 34.65
N PRO A 287 -47.41 -6.18 34.48
CA PRO A 287 -47.41 -7.46 35.19
C PRO A 287 -46.13 -8.30 35.05
N GLY A 288 -45.33 -8.07 33.99
CA GLY A 288 -44.05 -8.73 33.76
C GLY A 288 -42.83 -7.97 34.27
N GLY A 289 -42.98 -6.70 34.68
CA GLY A 289 -41.90 -5.81 35.10
C GLY A 289 -42.04 -4.38 34.56
N PRO A 290 -41.06 -3.51 34.80
CA PRO A 290 -41.14 -2.10 34.42
C PRO A 290 -41.07 -1.92 32.91
N LEU A 291 -41.99 -1.12 32.35
CA LEU A 291 -41.89 -0.66 30.96
C LEU A 291 -40.82 0.44 30.86
N GLN A 292 -39.83 0.23 30.00
CA GLN A 292 -38.71 1.14 29.80
C GLN A 292 -38.78 1.79 28.42
N VAL A 293 -38.45 3.07 28.36
CA VAL A 293 -38.31 3.83 27.11
C VAL A 293 -36.95 4.50 27.06
N ALA A 294 -36.35 4.54 25.89
CA ALA A 294 -35.14 5.29 25.60
C ALA A 294 -35.34 6.16 24.36
N VAL A 295 -34.81 7.36 24.39
CA VAL A 295 -34.70 8.26 23.23
C VAL A 295 -33.30 8.82 23.18
N GLY A 296 -32.76 9.01 21.99
CA GLY A 296 -31.42 9.56 21.84
C GLY A 296 -31.14 10.11 20.46
N GLY A 297 -29.98 10.73 20.36
CA GLY A 297 -29.48 11.31 19.13
C GLY A 297 -27.97 11.17 19.02
N GLN A 298 -27.50 11.14 17.78
CA GLN A 298 -26.09 10.99 17.46
C GLN A 298 -25.71 11.92 16.33
N VAL A 299 -24.51 12.50 16.39
CA VAL A 299 -23.85 13.13 15.24
C VAL A 299 -22.47 12.50 15.10
N ARG A 300 -22.14 12.04 13.90
CA ARG A 300 -20.89 11.35 13.59
C ARG A 300 -20.29 11.89 12.30
N HIS A 301 -19.05 12.30 12.34
CA HIS A 301 -18.26 12.65 11.16
C HIS A 301 -17.26 11.53 10.87
N GLU A 302 -17.10 11.19 9.60
CA GLU A 302 -16.09 10.26 9.11
C GLU A 302 -15.34 10.87 7.93
N GLU A 303 -14.03 10.66 7.88
CA GLU A 303 -13.18 11.09 6.77
C GLU A 303 -12.11 10.04 6.48
N LEU A 304 -11.81 9.86 5.19
CA LEU A 304 -10.81 8.95 4.66
C LEU A 304 -9.99 9.69 3.61
N GLU A 305 -8.67 9.60 3.75
CA GLU A 305 -7.71 10.04 2.75
C GLU A 305 -6.73 8.91 2.45
N ASN A 306 -6.70 8.47 1.20
CA ASN A 306 -5.72 7.52 0.70
C ASN A 306 -5.03 8.08 -0.54
N ASN A 307 -3.77 8.49 -0.37
CA ASN A 307 -3.03 9.21 -1.39
C ASN A 307 -2.43 8.29 -2.46
N ASN A 308 -2.21 8.87 -3.65
CA ASN A 308 -1.61 8.21 -4.80
C ASN A 308 -0.08 8.11 -4.63
N GLN A 309 0.51 6.92 -4.79
CA GLN A 309 1.96 6.70 -4.63
C GLN A 309 2.80 7.22 -5.81
N ASN A 310 2.17 7.46 -6.96
CA ASN A 310 2.81 7.75 -8.24
C ASN A 310 2.04 8.82 -9.02
N ALA A 311 1.69 9.93 -8.37
CA ALA A 311 0.93 11.01 -8.99
C ALA A 311 1.62 11.61 -10.23
N ALA A 312 2.96 11.58 -10.28
CA ALA A 312 3.76 12.04 -11.42
C ALA A 312 3.87 11.02 -12.56
N LEU A 313 3.39 9.78 -12.37
CA LEU A 313 3.47 8.69 -13.34
C LEU A 313 4.90 8.42 -13.85
N ASP A 314 5.89 8.63 -12.99
CA ASP A 314 7.31 8.70 -13.35
C ASP A 314 8.12 7.48 -12.88
N THR A 315 7.49 6.57 -12.16
CA THR A 315 8.15 5.45 -11.50
C THR A 315 7.42 4.15 -11.81
N TYR A 316 8.14 3.11 -12.21
CA TYR A 316 7.55 1.81 -12.53
C TYR A 316 6.94 1.11 -11.29
N ALA A 317 5.92 0.28 -11.52
CA ALA A 317 5.30 -0.62 -10.55
C ALA A 317 4.61 0.01 -9.31
N LEU A 318 4.65 1.33 -9.13
CA LEU A 318 3.87 2.00 -8.09
C LEU A 318 2.39 2.13 -8.48
N THR A 319 1.52 1.97 -7.49
CA THR A 319 0.07 2.15 -7.66
C THR A 319 -0.27 3.63 -7.84
N THR A 320 -1.28 3.88 -8.68
CA THR A 320 -1.86 5.20 -8.91
C THR A 320 -3.25 5.35 -8.27
N ALA A 321 -3.70 4.34 -7.53
CA ALA A 321 -5.00 4.37 -6.88
C ALA A 321 -5.03 5.40 -5.75
N SER A 322 -6.19 6.04 -5.58
CA SER A 322 -6.47 6.96 -4.49
C SER A 322 -7.93 6.84 -4.08
N ALA A 323 -8.24 7.13 -2.82
CA ALA A 323 -9.60 7.15 -2.31
C ALA A 323 -9.77 8.29 -1.32
N PHE A 324 -10.83 9.07 -1.49
CA PHE A 324 -11.15 10.22 -0.64
C PHE A 324 -12.64 10.18 -0.34
N GLY A 325 -13.01 10.43 0.90
CA GLY A 325 -14.41 10.47 1.30
C GLY A 325 -14.57 11.16 2.63
N LYS A 326 -15.63 11.95 2.76
CA LYS A 326 -16.02 12.53 4.04
C LYS A 326 -17.53 12.67 4.09
N HIS A 327 -18.11 12.38 5.25
CA HIS A 327 -19.53 12.58 5.47
C HIS A 327 -19.83 12.84 6.94
N THR A 328 -20.98 13.45 7.17
CA THR A 328 -21.57 13.62 8.50
C THR A 328 -22.91 12.92 8.53
N VAL A 329 -23.10 12.05 9.51
CA VAL A 329 -24.36 11.35 9.78
C VAL A 329 -24.96 11.89 11.06
N SER A 330 -26.18 12.37 10.97
CA SER A 330 -26.99 12.79 12.12
C SER A 330 -28.14 11.83 12.29
N ALA A 331 -28.41 11.40 13.52
CA ALA A 331 -29.46 10.42 13.78
C ALA A 331 -30.28 10.74 15.02
N ALA A 332 -31.53 10.31 14.99
CA ALA A 332 -32.42 10.26 16.14
C ALA A 332 -32.99 8.85 16.27
N TYR A 333 -33.11 8.35 17.49
CA TYR A 333 -33.57 6.99 17.74
C TYR A 333 -34.43 6.90 18.99
N PHE A 334 -35.23 5.84 19.04
CA PHE A 334 -36.00 5.47 20.21
C PHE A 334 -36.04 3.95 20.37
N GLU A 335 -36.26 3.50 21.60
CA GLU A 335 -36.48 2.12 21.97
C GLU A 335 -37.52 2.04 23.10
N ILE A 336 -38.36 1.02 23.05
CA ILE A 336 -39.38 0.70 24.03
C ILE A 336 -39.24 -0.78 24.34
N ASP A 337 -39.04 -1.11 25.62
CA ASP A 337 -39.03 -2.48 26.12
C ASP A 337 -40.19 -2.66 27.09
N ALA A 338 -41.04 -3.64 26.81
CA ALA A 338 -42.33 -3.84 27.47
C ALA A 338 -42.46 -5.28 27.98
N PRO A 339 -42.13 -5.54 29.26
CA PRO A 339 -42.41 -6.81 29.92
C PRO A 339 -43.91 -6.97 30.24
N ILE A 340 -44.74 -7.30 29.23
CA ILE A 340 -46.20 -7.35 29.33
C ILE A 340 -46.66 -8.25 30.48
N VAL A 341 -46.15 -9.49 30.53
CA VAL A 341 -46.32 -10.46 31.63
C VAL A 341 -45.01 -11.23 31.81
N LYS A 342 -44.83 -11.96 32.90
CA LYS A 342 -43.57 -12.70 33.18
C LYS A 342 -43.13 -13.64 32.05
N GLN A 343 -44.09 -14.12 31.24
CA GLN A 343 -43.85 -15.00 30.11
C GLN A 343 -43.76 -14.26 28.77
N LEU A 344 -44.11 -12.98 28.66
CA LEU A 344 -44.20 -12.29 27.37
C LEU A 344 -43.59 -10.88 27.46
N GLU A 345 -42.57 -10.67 26.65
CA GLU A 345 -41.87 -9.40 26.47
C GLU A 345 -42.06 -8.93 25.02
N ALA A 346 -42.29 -7.63 24.83
CA ALA A 346 -42.36 -6.99 23.53
C ALA A 346 -41.37 -5.82 23.47
N SER A 347 -40.72 -5.62 22.34
CA SER A 347 -39.79 -4.51 22.12
C SER A 347 -40.11 -3.79 20.81
N VAL A 348 -40.08 -2.47 20.80
CA VAL A 348 -40.22 -1.65 19.58
C VAL A 348 -39.09 -0.65 19.54
N SER A 349 -38.41 -0.52 18.41
CA SER A 349 -37.36 0.47 18.22
C SER A 349 -37.38 1.05 16.81
N GLY A 350 -36.80 2.24 16.68
CA GLY A 350 -36.64 2.90 15.40
C GLY A 350 -35.48 3.88 15.42
N ARG A 351 -34.80 4.00 14.28
CA ARG A 351 -33.73 4.98 14.07
C ARG A 351 -33.91 5.67 12.74
N TYR A 352 -33.76 6.99 12.73
CA TYR A 352 -33.71 7.81 11.53
C TYR A 352 -32.29 8.36 11.37
N ASP A 353 -31.66 8.10 10.23
CA ASP A 353 -30.32 8.60 9.88
C ASP A 353 -30.43 9.57 8.69
N HIS A 354 -29.80 10.75 8.82
CA HIS A 354 -29.60 11.73 7.76
C HIS A 354 -28.12 11.81 7.40
N TYR A 355 -27.81 11.62 6.13
CA TYR A 355 -26.46 11.69 5.59
C TYR A 355 -26.24 13.03 4.88
N SER A 356 -25.05 13.63 5.05
CA SER A 356 -24.67 14.90 4.43
C SER A 356 -24.77 14.95 2.90
N GLU A 357 -24.81 13.79 2.27
CA GLU A 357 -24.98 13.58 0.83
C GLU A 357 -26.43 13.73 0.36
N GLY A 358 -27.37 13.94 1.30
CA GLY A 358 -28.75 14.32 1.02
C GLY A 358 -29.77 13.18 1.07
N PHE A 359 -29.36 11.96 1.45
CA PHE A 359 -30.29 10.84 1.62
C PHE A 359 -30.56 10.53 3.09
N ASN A 360 -31.71 9.89 3.32
CA ASN A 360 -32.23 9.57 4.65
C ASN A 360 -32.68 8.11 4.70
N HIS A 361 -32.60 7.50 5.88
CA HIS A 361 -33.12 6.16 6.09
C HIS A 361 -33.80 6.01 7.44
N PHE A 362 -34.94 5.34 7.47
CA PHE A 362 -35.63 4.96 8.71
C PHE A 362 -35.60 3.44 8.86
N SER A 363 -35.07 2.96 9.98
CA SER A 363 -34.91 1.54 10.30
C SER A 363 -35.75 1.16 11.53
N PRO A 364 -36.97 0.62 11.34
CA PRO A 364 -37.80 0.12 12.44
C PRO A 364 -37.50 -1.34 12.79
N LYS A 365 -37.81 -1.74 14.03
CA LYS A 365 -37.77 -3.13 14.48
C LYS A 365 -38.86 -3.39 15.53
N VAL A 366 -39.52 -4.54 15.44
CA VAL A 366 -40.49 -5.03 16.42
C VAL A 366 -40.09 -6.43 16.84
N GLY A 367 -39.95 -6.67 18.15
CA GLY A 367 -39.55 -7.95 18.70
C GLY A 367 -40.57 -8.49 19.69
N LEU A 368 -40.72 -9.82 19.72
CA LEU A 368 -41.50 -10.54 20.73
C LEU A 368 -40.67 -11.69 21.29
N LYS A 369 -40.71 -11.85 22.61
CA LYS A 369 -40.11 -12.98 23.32
C LYS A 369 -41.15 -13.61 24.24
N PHE A 370 -41.43 -14.88 24.00
CA PHE A 370 -42.35 -15.68 24.80
C PHE A 370 -41.59 -16.79 25.53
N THR A 371 -41.62 -16.77 26.86
CA THR A 371 -40.92 -17.70 27.76
C THR A 371 -41.96 -18.47 28.58
N PRO A 372 -42.64 -19.48 28.01
CA PRO A 372 -43.72 -20.20 28.70
C PRO A 372 -43.26 -20.93 29.96
N ILE A 373 -42.03 -21.48 29.93
CA ILE A 373 -41.33 -22.13 31.05
C ILE A 373 -39.87 -21.69 31.07
N LYS A 374 -39.17 -21.87 32.18
CA LYS A 374 -37.80 -21.35 32.38
C LYS A 374 -36.80 -21.92 31.35
N GLU A 375 -37.05 -23.13 30.89
CA GLU A 375 -36.19 -23.90 29.99
C GLU A 375 -36.44 -23.58 28.51
N LEU A 376 -37.54 -22.89 28.18
CA LEU A 376 -37.95 -22.63 26.79
C LEU A 376 -38.31 -21.16 26.57
N ALA A 377 -37.62 -20.52 25.63
CA ALA A 377 -37.96 -19.20 25.12
C ALA A 377 -38.06 -19.21 23.59
N ILE A 378 -39.15 -18.65 23.06
CA ILE A 378 -39.40 -18.44 21.64
C ILE A 378 -39.23 -16.94 21.36
N ARG A 379 -38.45 -16.59 20.34
CA ARG A 379 -38.17 -15.19 19.97
C ARG A 379 -38.46 -14.97 18.49
N GLY A 380 -39.02 -13.81 18.15
CA GLY A 380 -39.20 -13.33 16.78
C GLY A 380 -38.92 -11.83 16.70
N THR A 381 -38.38 -11.39 15.56
CA THR A 381 -38.02 -9.98 15.30
C THR A 381 -38.23 -9.61 13.84
#